data_AF-A0A560ZDQ4-F1
#
_entry.id   AF-A0A560ZDQ4-F1
#
_cell.length_a   1.000
_cell.length_b   1.000
_cell.length_c   1.000
_cell.angle_alpha   90.00
_cell.angle_beta   90.00
_cell.angle_gamma   90.00
#
_symmetry.space_group_name_H-M   'P 1'
#
loop_
_entity.id
_entity.type
_entity.pdbx_description
1 polymer ?
#
loop_
_entity_poly.entity_id
_entity_poly.type
_entity_poly.pdbx_seq_one_letter_code
_entity_poly.pdbx_strand_id
1 'polypeptide(L)'
;MAKQSINLGAAPTGIGGDTPRSAFTKTNANFDELYLRDSQLGTAANANIGQAEGNVLGVGNLGLGIKNTPMSNSMNNWTTGFYAIQQGNTQYVEATGISSGNLIAIGFPFGQWGSQIYMGYGTNGRSIIGFRTADFTSAPFMEIYHTGNTTRAADGTLKAI
;
A
#
# COMPACT_ATOMS: atom_id res chain seq x y z
N MET A 1 -0.75 -4.30 35.95
CA MET A 1 -0.67 -5.32 37.03
C MET A 1 -1.26 -6.62 36.47
N ALA A 2 -1.30 -7.72 37.20
CA ALA A 2 -2.01 -8.90 36.69
C ALA A 2 -3.50 -8.76 37.03
N LYS A 3 -4.38 -9.19 36.12
CA LYS A 3 -5.83 -9.26 36.33
C LYS A 3 -6.15 -9.84 37.70
N GLN A 4 -6.94 -9.12 38.50
CA GLN A 4 -7.45 -9.60 39.78
C GLN A 4 -8.76 -10.37 39.55
N SER A 5 -8.82 -11.61 40.02
CA SER A 5 -10.04 -12.43 39.96
C SER A 5 -10.81 -12.38 41.28
N ILE A 6 -12.13 -12.23 41.19
CA ILE A 6 -13.03 -12.34 42.33
C ILE A 6 -13.15 -13.82 42.71
N ASN A 7 -12.90 -14.14 43.98
CA ASN A 7 -13.17 -15.46 44.52
C ASN A 7 -14.64 -15.52 44.95
N LEU A 8 -15.42 -16.39 44.31
CA LEU A 8 -16.84 -16.57 44.60
C LEU A 8 -17.10 -17.51 45.79
N GLY A 9 -16.07 -18.19 46.31
CA GLY A 9 -16.21 -19.20 47.36
C GLY A 9 -16.74 -20.54 46.86
N ALA A 10 -17.09 -21.43 47.79
CA ALA A 10 -17.62 -22.75 47.48
C ALA A 10 -19.10 -22.70 47.07
N ALA A 11 -19.45 -23.23 45.90
CA ALA A 11 -20.85 -23.36 45.49
C ALA A 11 -21.61 -24.38 46.39
N PRO A 12 -22.91 -24.20 46.67
CA PRO A 12 -23.77 -23.09 46.22
C PRO A 12 -23.76 -21.88 47.17
N THR A 13 -23.09 -21.98 48.34
CA THR A 13 -23.24 -21.02 49.44
C THR A 13 -22.34 -19.79 49.34
N GLY A 14 -21.29 -19.85 48.52
CA GLY A 14 -20.29 -18.79 48.39
C GLY A 14 -19.37 -18.62 49.61
N ILE A 15 -19.39 -19.57 50.55
CA ILE A 15 -18.55 -19.53 51.75
C ILE A 15 -17.07 -19.59 51.36
N GLY A 16 -16.25 -18.75 52.00
CA GLY A 16 -14.83 -18.60 51.70
C GLY A 16 -14.52 -17.69 50.50
N GLY A 17 -15.55 -17.03 49.94
CA GLY A 17 -15.39 -16.02 48.89
C GLY A 17 -14.92 -14.66 49.40
N ASP A 18 -14.67 -13.75 48.46
CA ASP A 18 -14.38 -12.35 48.75
C ASP A 18 -15.58 -11.67 49.41
N THR A 19 -15.30 -10.76 50.35
CA THR A 19 -16.33 -9.81 50.81
C THR A 19 -16.73 -8.86 49.67
N PRO A 20 -17.91 -8.21 49.73
CA PRO A 20 -18.26 -7.19 48.77
C PRO A 20 -17.16 -6.12 48.61
N ARG A 21 -16.56 -5.68 49.72
CA ARG A 21 -15.48 -4.69 49.71
C ARG A 21 -14.25 -5.18 48.94
N SER A 22 -13.72 -6.36 49.27
CA SER A 22 -12.52 -6.89 48.60
C SER A 22 -12.77 -7.22 47.12
N ALA A 23 -13.98 -7.68 46.78
CA ALA A 23 -14.38 -7.88 45.40
C ALA A 23 -14.40 -6.54 44.62
N PHE A 24 -15.03 -5.49 45.16
CA PHE A 24 -15.06 -4.17 44.51
C PHE A 24 -13.68 -3.50 44.44
N THR A 25 -12.79 -3.70 45.42
CA THR A 25 -11.40 -3.25 45.32
C THR A 25 -10.67 -3.91 44.15
N LYS A 26 -10.83 -5.22 43.95
CA LYS A 26 -10.27 -5.94 42.79
C LYS A 26 -10.84 -5.42 41.48
N THR A 27 -12.15 -5.15 41.44
CA THR A 27 -12.82 -4.59 40.27
C THR A 27 -12.28 -3.21 39.91
N ASN A 28 -12.18 -2.29 40.87
CA ASN A 28 -11.63 -0.95 40.63
C ASN A 28 -10.19 -1.03 40.13
N ALA A 29 -9.35 -1.87 40.77
CA ALA A 29 -7.97 -2.06 40.33
C ALA A 29 -7.86 -2.55 38.88
N ASN A 30 -8.76 -3.44 38.44
CA ASN A 30 -8.80 -3.88 37.05
C ASN A 30 -9.25 -2.76 36.10
N PHE A 31 -10.22 -1.93 36.49
CA PHE A 31 -10.65 -0.78 35.67
C PHE A 31 -9.58 0.30 35.56
N ASP A 32 -8.92 0.64 36.67
CA ASP A 32 -7.81 1.59 36.69
C ASP A 32 -6.69 1.14 35.75
N GLU A 33 -6.38 -0.16 35.73
CA GLU A 33 -5.41 -0.74 34.80
C GLU A 33 -5.84 -0.57 33.33
N LEU A 34 -7.11 -0.84 33.00
CA LEU A 34 -7.61 -0.71 31.63
C LEU A 34 -7.59 0.75 31.16
N TYR A 35 -8.05 1.70 31.97
CA TYR A 35 -8.03 3.11 31.63
C TYR A 35 -6.61 3.67 31.53
N LEU A 36 -5.71 3.23 32.40
CA LEU A 36 -4.30 3.58 32.29
C LEU A 36 -3.71 3.05 30.98
N ARG A 37 -4.00 1.80 30.61
CA ARG A 37 -3.52 1.23 29.35
C ARG A 37 -4.05 1.99 28.14
N ASP A 38 -5.34 2.31 28.13
CA ASP A 38 -5.98 3.09 27.07
C ASP A 38 -5.35 4.48 26.92
N SER A 39 -5.07 5.17 28.03
CA SER A 39 -4.40 6.48 28.01
C SER A 39 -2.96 6.44 27.46
N GLN A 40 -2.32 5.27 27.51
CA GLN A 40 -0.98 5.06 26.95
C GLN A 40 -1.03 4.69 25.46
N LEU A 41 -2.20 4.36 24.92
CA LEU A 41 -2.36 4.15 23.48
C LEU A 41 -2.24 5.51 22.79
N GLY A 42 -1.29 5.63 21.86
CA GLY A 42 -1.17 6.82 21.03
C GLY A 42 -2.32 6.98 20.04
N THR A 43 -2.41 8.13 19.39
CA THR A 43 -3.45 8.42 18.37
C THR A 43 -3.46 7.40 17.22
N ALA A 44 -2.32 6.78 16.92
CA ALA A 44 -2.20 5.73 15.90
C ALA A 44 -3.00 4.46 16.23
N ALA A 45 -3.20 4.13 17.51
CA ALA A 45 -3.94 2.92 17.91
C ALA A 45 -5.44 3.00 17.64
N ASN A 46 -5.96 4.22 17.47
CA ASN A 46 -7.37 4.50 17.18
C ASN A 46 -7.61 4.83 15.69
N ALA A 47 -6.57 4.81 14.87
CA ALA A 47 -6.68 5.16 13.46
C ALA A 47 -7.22 3.98 12.64
N ASN A 48 -8.16 4.27 11.74
CA ASN A 48 -8.58 3.30 10.73
C ASN A 48 -7.47 3.14 9.68
N ILE A 49 -7.00 1.91 9.47
CA ILE A 49 -5.99 1.61 8.45
C ILE A 49 -6.71 1.19 7.16
N GLY A 50 -6.35 1.82 6.04
CA GLY A 50 -6.91 1.46 4.74
C GLY A 50 -6.60 2.49 3.65
N GLN A 51 -7.29 2.36 2.51
CA GLN A 51 -7.13 3.24 1.36
C GLN A 51 -8.33 4.18 1.14
N ALA A 52 -9.33 4.14 2.02
CA ALA A 52 -10.45 5.08 1.99
C ALA A 52 -9.99 6.48 2.45
N GLU A 53 -10.67 7.51 1.97
CA GLU A 53 -10.42 8.88 2.41
C GLU A 53 -10.56 9.00 3.94
N GLY A 54 -9.60 9.67 4.57
CA GLY A 54 -9.54 9.83 6.03
C GLY A 54 -8.86 8.67 6.78
N ASN A 55 -8.54 7.56 6.13
CA ASN A 55 -7.77 6.47 6.75
C ASN A 55 -6.26 6.72 6.73
N VAL A 56 -5.55 6.09 7.66
CA VAL A 56 -4.09 6.01 7.63
C VAL A 56 -3.65 4.94 6.64
N LEU A 57 -2.69 5.29 5.79
CA LEU A 57 -2.11 4.35 4.83
C LEU A 57 -1.12 3.41 5.52
N GLY A 58 -1.36 2.10 5.42
CA GLY A 58 -0.43 1.08 5.93
C GLY A 58 0.83 0.93 5.07
N VAL A 59 1.93 0.48 5.68
CA VAL A 59 3.16 0.14 4.96
C VAL A 59 2.86 -0.95 3.92
N GLY A 60 3.29 -0.72 2.68
CA GLY A 60 3.08 -1.60 1.53
C GLY A 60 1.84 -1.29 0.71
N ASN A 61 0.88 -0.54 1.26
CA ASN A 61 -0.23 -0.05 0.46
C ASN A 61 0.29 0.86 -0.66
N LEU A 62 -0.23 0.66 -1.87
CA LEU A 62 0.14 1.44 -3.06
C LEU A 62 1.65 1.37 -3.37
N GLY A 63 2.34 0.32 -2.89
CA GLY A 63 3.78 0.10 -3.11
C GLY A 63 4.72 0.92 -2.22
N LEU A 64 4.23 1.59 -1.18
CA LEU A 64 5.05 2.47 -0.34
C LEU A 64 5.75 1.72 0.80
N GLY A 65 7.07 1.93 0.93
CA GLY A 65 7.85 1.50 2.11
C GLY A 65 8.11 -0.01 2.21
N ILE A 66 8.00 -0.75 1.10
CA ILE A 66 8.27 -2.19 1.05
C ILE A 66 9.43 -2.52 0.11
N LYS A 67 10.08 -3.67 0.36
CA LYS A 67 11.20 -4.16 -0.45
C LYS A 67 10.76 -4.60 -1.86
N ASN A 68 9.60 -5.24 -1.95
CA ASN A 68 9.08 -5.81 -3.19
C ASN A 68 7.73 -5.16 -3.52
N THR A 69 7.72 -4.26 -4.50
CA THR A 69 6.49 -3.58 -4.96
C THR A 69 5.45 -4.61 -5.41
N PRO A 70 4.15 -4.43 -5.10
CA PRO A 70 3.14 -5.39 -5.48
C PRO A 70 3.02 -5.46 -7.00
N MET A 71 2.92 -6.67 -7.53
CA MET A 71 2.74 -6.88 -8.97
C MET A 71 1.33 -6.47 -9.37
N SER A 72 1.22 -5.61 -10.39
CA SER A 72 -0.08 -5.24 -10.95
C SER A 72 -0.57 -6.30 -11.94
N ASN A 73 -1.88 -6.56 -11.92
CA ASN A 73 -2.54 -7.41 -12.91
C ASN A 73 -2.69 -6.70 -14.27
N SER A 74 -2.64 -5.37 -14.30
CA SER A 74 -2.78 -4.57 -15.52
C SER A 74 -2.00 -3.27 -15.44
N MET A 75 -1.51 -2.79 -16.58
CA MET A 75 -1.03 -1.42 -16.68
C MET A 75 -2.16 -0.40 -16.64
N ASN A 76 -3.43 -0.80 -16.74
CA ASN A 76 -4.58 0.10 -16.58
C ASN A 76 -4.95 0.28 -15.10
N ASN A 77 -3.99 0.70 -14.28
CA ASN A 77 -4.23 0.93 -12.86
C ASN A 77 -4.69 2.37 -12.61
N TRP A 78 -5.89 2.52 -12.06
CA TRP A 78 -6.55 3.82 -11.83
C TRP A 78 -6.24 4.38 -10.45
N THR A 79 -5.77 3.52 -9.55
CA THR A 79 -5.38 3.92 -8.21
C THR A 79 -4.00 4.56 -8.25
N THR A 80 -3.88 5.78 -7.73
CA THR A 80 -2.59 6.46 -7.61
C THR A 80 -1.64 5.63 -6.75
N GLY A 81 -0.46 5.30 -7.26
CA GLY A 81 0.48 4.44 -6.54
C GLY A 81 1.66 3.96 -7.37
N PHE A 82 2.44 3.07 -6.75
CA PHE A 82 3.64 2.44 -7.29
C PHE A 82 3.39 0.94 -7.45
N TYR A 83 3.70 0.40 -8.62
CA TYR A 83 3.40 -0.99 -8.97
C TYR A 83 4.57 -1.65 -9.68
N ALA A 84 4.73 -2.96 -9.52
CA ALA A 84 5.61 -3.76 -10.37
C ALA A 84 4.83 -4.27 -11.58
N ILE A 85 5.51 -4.37 -12.72
CA ILE A 85 4.96 -4.92 -13.97
C ILE A 85 5.90 -5.99 -14.53
N GLN A 86 5.34 -7.05 -15.11
CA GLN A 86 6.11 -8.14 -15.70
C GLN A 86 5.36 -8.80 -16.86
N GLN A 87 6.10 -9.10 -17.94
CA GLN A 87 5.60 -9.87 -19.07
C GLN A 87 5.06 -11.23 -18.64
N GLY A 88 3.85 -11.56 -19.12
CA GLY A 88 3.11 -12.76 -18.75
C GLY A 88 2.23 -12.61 -17.50
N ASN A 89 2.47 -11.58 -16.66
CA ASN A 89 1.73 -11.39 -15.41
C ASN A 89 0.89 -10.10 -15.41
N THR A 90 1.36 -9.05 -16.09
CA THR A 90 0.68 -7.75 -16.16
C THR A 90 0.11 -7.53 -17.55
N GLN A 91 -1.19 -7.30 -17.64
CA GLN A 91 -1.85 -6.95 -18.90
C GLN A 91 -1.28 -5.67 -19.52
N TYR A 92 -1.13 -5.66 -20.85
CA TYR A 92 -0.61 -4.56 -21.68
C TYR A 92 0.90 -4.28 -21.58
N VAL A 93 1.64 -5.02 -20.76
CA VAL A 93 3.10 -4.85 -20.67
C VAL A 93 3.80 -5.10 -22.00
N GLU A 94 3.34 -6.08 -22.79
CA GLU A 94 3.90 -6.40 -24.10
C GLU A 94 3.80 -5.24 -25.10
N ALA A 95 2.73 -4.44 -24.99
CA ALA A 95 2.53 -3.26 -25.84
C ALA A 95 3.58 -2.15 -25.59
N THR A 96 4.31 -2.22 -24.46
CA THR A 96 5.40 -1.28 -24.13
C THR A 96 6.79 -1.82 -24.48
N GLY A 97 6.88 -3.10 -24.86
CA GLY A 97 8.17 -3.78 -25.08
C GLY A 97 8.96 -4.09 -23.80
N ILE A 98 8.37 -3.89 -22.61
CA ILE A 98 9.00 -4.23 -21.33
C ILE A 98 8.83 -5.71 -21.00
N SER A 99 9.90 -6.32 -20.49
CA SER A 99 9.88 -7.66 -19.89
C SER A 99 9.61 -7.58 -18.38
N SER A 100 10.24 -6.67 -17.65
CA SER A 100 9.93 -6.40 -16.24
C SER A 100 10.31 -4.97 -15.84
N GLY A 101 9.57 -4.40 -14.89
CA GLY A 101 9.78 -3.03 -14.46
C GLY A 101 8.82 -2.54 -13.38
N ASN A 102 8.72 -1.22 -13.28
CA ASN A 102 7.83 -0.52 -12.36
C ASN A 102 6.93 0.46 -13.12
N LEU A 103 5.77 0.74 -12.53
CA LEU A 103 4.76 1.68 -12.99
C LEU A 103 4.44 2.65 -11.86
N ILE A 104 4.49 3.94 -12.17
CA ILE A 104 3.89 5.00 -11.37
C ILE A 104 2.58 5.34 -12.05
N ALA A 105 1.46 5.20 -11.33
CA ALA A 105 0.14 5.60 -11.83
C ALA A 105 -0.40 6.76 -10.99
N ILE A 106 -1.00 7.73 -11.66
CA ILE A 106 -1.67 8.87 -11.03
C ILE A 106 -3.03 9.03 -11.71
N GLY A 107 -4.10 8.75 -10.97
CA GLY A 107 -5.47 8.91 -11.45
C GLY A 107 -5.87 10.39 -11.52
N PHE A 108 -6.62 10.76 -12.56
CA PHE A 108 -7.36 12.03 -12.58
C PHE A 108 -8.61 11.92 -11.69
N PRO A 109 -9.24 13.04 -11.27
CA PRO A 109 -10.37 13.01 -10.35
C PRO A 109 -11.68 12.50 -10.99
N PHE A 110 -11.63 11.87 -12.17
CA PHE A 110 -12.80 11.37 -12.90
C PHE A 110 -12.45 10.24 -13.85
N GLY A 111 -13.35 9.25 -13.93
CA GLY A 111 -13.31 8.17 -14.91
C GLY A 111 -12.02 7.33 -14.89
N GLN A 112 -11.74 6.68 -16.01
CA GLN A 112 -10.56 5.82 -16.22
C GLN A 112 -9.36 6.63 -16.74
N TRP A 113 -9.24 7.88 -16.32
CA TRP A 113 -8.26 8.83 -16.85
C TRP A 113 -7.12 9.02 -15.88
N GLY A 114 -5.94 9.26 -16.42
CA GLY A 114 -4.79 9.59 -15.59
C GLY A 114 -3.51 9.72 -16.38
N SER A 115 -2.41 9.67 -15.63
CA SER A 115 -1.05 9.63 -16.18
C SER A 115 -0.29 8.46 -15.57
N GLN A 116 0.52 7.82 -16.41
CA GLN A 116 1.33 6.68 -16.06
C GLN A 116 2.74 6.88 -16.60
N ILE A 117 3.74 6.56 -15.78
CA ILE A 117 5.14 6.43 -16.21
C ILE A 117 5.58 5.01 -15.90
N TYR A 118 6.17 4.34 -16.87
CA TYR A 118 6.71 3.00 -16.70
C TYR A 118 8.21 3.00 -16.99
N MET A 119 8.94 2.19 -16.23
CA MET A 119 10.40 2.09 -16.29
C MET A 119 10.79 0.63 -16.08
N GLY A 120 11.59 0.07 -16.98
CA GLY A 120 11.99 -1.31 -16.88
C GLY A 120 13.06 -1.68 -17.89
N TYR A 121 13.20 -2.98 -18.12
CA TYR A 121 14.03 -3.51 -19.18
C TYR A 121 13.22 -4.39 -20.13
N GLY A 122 13.51 -4.30 -21.43
CA GLY A 122 12.98 -5.20 -22.44
C GLY A 122 13.70 -6.54 -22.47
N THR A 123 13.22 -7.48 -23.29
CA THR A 123 13.77 -8.85 -23.39
C THR A 123 15.25 -8.90 -23.77
N ASN A 124 15.75 -7.87 -24.46
CA ASN A 124 17.17 -7.73 -24.84
C ASN A 124 18.03 -7.01 -23.78
N GLY A 125 17.51 -6.82 -22.56
CA GLY A 125 18.19 -6.07 -21.49
C GLY A 125 18.22 -4.54 -21.71
N ARG A 126 17.58 -4.03 -22.78
CA ARG A 126 17.46 -2.60 -23.07
C ARG A 126 16.63 -1.91 -22.00
N SER A 127 17.16 -0.87 -21.36
CA SER A 127 16.37 0.00 -20.49
C SER A 127 15.31 0.73 -21.31
N ILE A 128 14.07 0.73 -20.82
CA ILE A 128 12.93 1.40 -21.43
C ILE A 128 12.30 2.29 -20.38
N ILE A 129 12.03 3.53 -20.76
CA ILE A 129 11.17 4.44 -20.02
C ILE A 129 10.11 4.97 -20.98
N GLY A 130 8.89 5.07 -20.50
CA GLY A 130 7.79 5.61 -21.28
C GLY A 130 6.65 6.05 -20.42
N PHE A 131 5.63 6.59 -21.07
CA PHE A 131 4.47 7.14 -20.40
C PHE A 131 3.21 7.01 -21.23
N ARG A 132 2.09 7.31 -20.57
CA ARG A 132 0.79 7.53 -21.20
C ARG A 132 0.00 8.49 -20.33
N THR A 133 -0.70 9.42 -20.95
CA THR A 133 -1.62 10.34 -20.26
C THR A 133 -2.87 10.49 -21.09
N ALA A 134 -4.00 9.99 -20.58
CA ALA A 134 -5.37 10.07 -21.12
C ALA A 134 -6.18 8.94 -20.47
N ASP A 135 -7.24 8.49 -21.15
CA ASP A 135 -8.00 7.28 -20.83
C ASP A 135 -7.08 6.05 -20.85
N PHE A 136 -7.02 5.34 -19.73
CA PHE A 136 -6.15 4.18 -19.57
C PHE A 136 -6.59 2.98 -20.41
N THR A 137 -7.80 2.94 -20.94
CA THR A 137 -8.26 1.82 -21.76
C THR A 137 -7.88 2.00 -23.23
N SER A 138 -7.91 3.23 -23.74
CA SER A 138 -7.80 3.52 -25.17
C SER A 138 -6.51 4.22 -25.58
N ALA A 139 -5.83 4.92 -24.68
CA ALA A 139 -4.66 5.70 -25.05
C ALA A 139 -3.43 4.81 -25.33
N PRO A 140 -2.62 5.16 -26.34
CA PRO A 140 -1.40 4.42 -26.67
C PRO A 140 -0.31 4.67 -25.62
N PHE A 141 0.57 3.68 -25.46
CA PHE A 141 1.82 3.86 -24.71
C PHE A 141 2.88 4.52 -25.60
N MET A 142 3.64 5.44 -25.02
CA MET A 142 4.70 6.16 -25.72
C MET A 142 6.04 5.93 -25.03
N GLU A 143 7.08 5.62 -25.80
CA GLU A 143 8.46 5.49 -25.31
C GLU A 143 9.13 6.88 -25.27
N ILE A 144 9.93 7.14 -24.24
CA ILE A 144 10.77 8.34 -24.17
C ILE A 144 12.11 8.04 -24.86
N TYR A 145 12.45 8.90 -25.80
CA TYR A 145 13.74 8.87 -26.49
C TYR A 145 14.83 9.57 -25.69
N HIS A 146 15.96 8.91 -25.54
CA HIS A 146 17.14 9.33 -24.80
C HIS A 146 18.42 8.84 -25.50
N THR A 147 19.61 9.25 -25.03
CA THR A 147 20.89 8.92 -25.67
C THR A 147 21.17 7.42 -25.80
N GLY A 148 20.64 6.59 -24.90
CA GLY A 148 20.71 5.13 -25.00
C GLY A 148 19.83 4.46 -26.07
N ASN A 149 18.81 5.15 -26.65
CA ASN A 149 17.93 4.60 -27.69
C ASN A 149 17.76 5.57 -28.89
N THR A 150 18.62 6.58 -29.00
CA THR A 150 18.70 7.50 -30.14
C THR A 150 20.13 7.73 -30.59
N THR A 151 20.30 7.99 -31.89
CA THR A 151 21.53 8.54 -32.46
C THR A 151 21.35 10.03 -32.70
N ARG A 152 22.34 10.83 -32.27
CA ARG A 152 22.41 12.26 -32.56
C ARG A 152 23.23 12.49 -33.81
N ALA A 153 22.64 13.08 -34.84
CA ALA A 153 23.35 13.49 -36.05
C ALA A 153 24.19 14.76 -35.81
N ALA A 154 25.11 15.07 -36.72
CA ALA A 154 25.99 16.24 -36.63
C ALA A 154 25.20 17.57 -36.66
N ASP A 155 24.04 17.60 -37.30
CA ASP A 155 23.10 18.72 -37.31
C ASP A 155 22.26 18.84 -36.03
N GLY A 156 22.46 17.94 -35.07
CA GLY A 156 21.75 17.91 -33.79
C GLY A 156 20.41 17.19 -33.82
N THR A 157 19.95 16.67 -34.97
CA THR A 157 18.72 15.89 -35.05
C THR A 157 18.86 14.54 -34.35
N LEU A 158 17.75 14.04 -33.79
CA LEU A 158 17.68 12.74 -33.13
C LEU A 158 16.95 11.75 -34.04
N LYS A 159 17.53 10.57 -34.22
CA LYS A 159 16.86 9.41 -34.83
C LYS A 159 16.77 8.28 -33.81
N ALA A 160 15.61 7.66 -33.71
CA ALA A 160 15.44 6.41 -32.99
C ALA A 160 16.36 5.33 -33.60
N ILE A 161 16.93 4.48 -32.73
CA ILE A 161 17.73 3.31 -33.13
C ILE A 161 16.81 2.14 -33.44
#